data_AF-A0A9D9LCH2-F1
#
_entry.id   AF-A0A9D9LCH2-F1
#
_cell.length_a   1.000
_cell.length_b   1.000
_cell.length_c   1.000
_cell.angle_alpha   90.00
_cell.angle_beta   90.00
_cell.angle_gamma   90.00
#
_symmetry.space_group_name_H-M   'P 1'
#
loop_
_entity.id
_entity.type
_entity.pdbx_description
1 polymer ?
#
loop_
_entity_poly.entity_id
_entity_poly.type
_entity_poly.pdbx_seq_one_letter_code
_entity_poly.pdbx_strand_id
1 'polypeptide(L)'
;MGVLDLDRLWSGDRRSIARAISQVENEAPASAELLRAVFVRTGRAYRIGITGPPGAGKSTITSKLAAHYRAAGKRIGIIAVDPTSPFSGGALLGDRVRMTDVDLDDQVFIRSMASRGSLGGLSRRTMEAVDILDAAGSWRSPMCSS
;
A
#
# COMPACT_ATOMS: atom_id res chain seq x y z
N MET A 1 18.86 -6.86 10.24
CA MET A 1 17.48 -6.60 9.77
C MET A 1 16.58 -7.55 10.53
N GLY A 2 15.75 -7.04 11.45
CA GLY A 2 15.01 -7.88 12.42
C GLY A 2 13.96 -8.78 11.77
N VAL A 3 13.70 -9.92 12.41
CA VAL A 3 12.63 -10.86 12.04
C VAL A 3 11.30 -10.10 12.05
N LEU A 4 10.48 -10.31 11.02
CA LEU A 4 9.18 -9.68 10.91
C LEU A 4 8.19 -10.40 11.84
N ASP A 5 7.55 -9.63 12.71
CA ASP A 5 6.52 -10.15 13.62
C ASP A 5 5.20 -10.29 12.86
N LEU A 6 4.87 -11.55 12.53
CA LEU A 6 3.67 -11.89 11.78
C LEU A 6 2.40 -11.59 12.57
N ASP A 7 2.40 -11.73 13.89
CA ASP A 7 1.22 -11.44 14.70
C ASP A 7 0.86 -9.96 14.62
N ARG A 8 1.87 -9.08 14.64
CA ARG A 8 1.67 -7.64 14.39
C ARG A 8 1.21 -7.35 12.97
N LEU A 9 1.66 -8.12 11.97
CA LEU A 9 1.15 -7.99 10.61
C LEU A 9 -0.35 -8.34 10.55
N TRP A 10 -0.74 -9.43 11.19
CA TRP A 10 -2.12 -9.91 11.24
C TRP A 10 -3.05 -9.04 12.08
N SER A 11 -2.52 -8.34 13.09
CA SER A 11 -3.27 -7.36 13.87
C SER A 11 -3.48 -6.03 13.14
N GLY A 12 -2.86 -5.87 11.96
CA GLY A 12 -2.96 -4.63 11.19
C GLY A 12 -2.03 -3.52 11.63
N ASP A 13 -0.90 -3.84 12.27
CA ASP A 13 0.08 -2.83 12.66
C ASP A 13 0.67 -2.17 11.40
N ARG A 14 0.40 -0.87 11.22
CA ARG A 14 0.82 -0.11 10.03
C ARG A 14 2.34 -0.17 9.80
N ARG A 15 3.15 -0.21 10.86
CA ARG A 15 4.61 -0.30 10.75
C ARG A 15 5.04 -1.70 10.30
N SER A 16 4.40 -2.75 10.81
CA SER A 16 4.65 -4.13 10.38
C SER A 16 4.28 -4.32 8.90
N ILE A 17 3.11 -3.81 8.47
CA ILE A 17 2.70 -3.81 7.06
C ILE A 17 3.72 -3.08 6.18
N ALA A 18 4.12 -1.85 6.54
CA ALA A 18 5.10 -1.09 5.78
C ALA A 18 6.47 -1.80 5.70
N ARG A 19 6.89 -2.47 6.77
CA ARG A 19 8.12 -3.28 6.79
C ARG A 19 8.00 -4.52 5.90
N ALA A 20 6.86 -5.21 5.92
CA ALA A 20 6.60 -6.37 5.08
C ALA A 20 6.67 -5.99 3.59
N ILE A 21 6.01 -4.90 3.21
CA ILE A 21 6.07 -4.36 1.84
C ILE A 21 7.53 -4.00 1.48
N SER A 22 8.27 -3.36 2.38
CA SER A 22 9.67 -2.99 2.14
C SER A 22 10.58 -4.23 1.99
N GLN A 23 10.34 -5.32 2.73
CA GLN A 23 11.10 -6.56 2.60
C GLN A 23 10.91 -7.21 1.23
N VAL A 24 9.67 -7.23 0.75
CA VAL A 24 9.32 -7.75 -0.58
C VAL A 24 9.88 -6.86 -1.68
N GLU A 25 9.71 -5.54 -1.55
CA GLU A 25 10.21 -4.55 -2.49
C GLU A 25 11.73 -4.70 -2.68
N ASN A 26 12.48 -4.88 -1.59
CA ASN A 26 13.95 -5.00 -1.58
C ASN A 26 14.47 -6.44 -1.74
N GLU A 27 13.61 -7.40 -2.07
CA GLU A 27 14.00 -8.80 -2.27
C GLU A 27 14.78 -9.40 -1.09
N ALA A 28 14.39 -9.02 0.13
CA ALA A 28 15.06 -9.53 1.33
C ALA A 28 15.00 -11.07 1.34
N PRO A 29 16.03 -11.79 1.82
CA PRO A 29 16.06 -13.25 1.83
C PRO A 29 14.83 -13.90 2.48
N ALA A 30 14.26 -13.26 3.51
CA ALA A 30 13.07 -13.73 4.22
C ALA A 30 11.73 -13.48 3.47
N SER A 31 11.75 -12.76 2.34
CA SER A 31 10.53 -12.39 1.60
C SER A 31 9.74 -13.59 1.08
N ALA A 32 10.42 -14.66 0.67
CA ALA A 32 9.76 -15.85 0.15
C ALA A 32 8.91 -16.57 1.23
N GLU A 33 9.43 -16.66 2.46
CA GLU A 33 8.70 -17.26 3.59
C GLU A 33 7.52 -16.38 4.01
N LEU A 34 7.75 -15.06 4.10
CA LEU A 34 6.69 -14.08 4.35
C LEU A 34 5.55 -14.21 3.34
N LEU A 35 5.86 -14.27 2.03
CA LEU A 35 4.85 -14.36 0.99
C LEU A 35 4.05 -15.67 1.05
N ARG A 36 4.66 -16.79 1.45
CA ARG A 36 3.93 -18.05 1.68
C ARG A 36 2.91 -17.90 2.81
N ALA A 37 3.30 -17.27 3.92
CA ALA A 37 2.40 -17.03 5.05
C ALA A 37 1.28 -16.03 4.70
N VAL A 38 1.58 -15.04 3.86
CA VAL A 38 0.60 -14.06 3.34
C VAL A 38 -0.41 -14.72 2.41
N PHE A 39 0.06 -15.53 1.45
CA PHE A 39 -0.76 -16.09 0.37
C PHE A 39 -2.01 -16.83 0.88
N VAL A 40 -1.85 -17.64 1.93
CA VAL A 40 -2.97 -18.42 2.53
C VAL A 40 -4.03 -17.56 3.22
N ARG A 41 -3.80 -16.26 3.38
CA ARG A 41 -4.72 -15.30 3.98
C ARG A 41 -5.32 -14.29 2.98
N THR A 42 -4.93 -14.36 1.71
CA THR A 42 -5.43 -13.47 0.64
C THR A 42 -6.86 -13.84 0.18
N GLY A 43 -7.42 -13.03 -0.72
CA GLY A 43 -8.73 -13.24 -1.34
C GLY A 43 -9.89 -12.55 -0.60
N ARG A 44 -9.59 -11.59 0.28
CA ARG A 44 -10.57 -10.90 1.13
C ARG A 44 -10.83 -9.46 0.67
N ALA A 45 -9.94 -8.89 -0.12
CA ALA A 45 -10.03 -7.53 -0.63
C ALA A 45 -10.48 -7.47 -2.10
N TYR A 46 -11.31 -6.47 -2.40
CA TYR A 46 -11.61 -6.09 -3.78
C TYR A 46 -10.47 -5.21 -4.33
N ARG A 47 -9.93 -5.59 -5.50
CA ARG A 47 -8.73 -4.94 -6.08
C ARG A 47 -9.12 -4.14 -7.32
N ILE A 48 -8.72 -2.87 -7.38
CA ILE A 48 -8.98 -1.97 -8.51
C ILE A 48 -7.64 -1.49 -9.06
N GLY A 49 -7.35 -1.82 -10.32
CA GLY A 49 -6.19 -1.30 -11.05
C GLY A 49 -6.55 -0.01 -11.80
N ILE A 50 -5.80 1.06 -11.58
CA ILE A 50 -5.98 2.34 -12.27
C ILE A 50 -4.72 2.62 -13.10
N THR A 51 -4.88 2.68 -14.41
CA THR A 51 -3.79 2.92 -15.37
C THR A 51 -4.19 3.98 -16.39
N GLY A 52 -3.21 4.55 -17.09
CA GLY A 52 -3.41 5.62 -18.06
C GLY A 52 -2.23 6.60 -18.12
N PRO A 53 -2.16 7.47 -19.14
CA PRO A 53 -1.03 8.36 -19.35
C PRO A 53 -0.87 9.38 -18.21
N PRO A 54 0.33 9.98 -18.04
CA PRO A 54 0.53 11.11 -17.13
C PRO A 54 -0.49 12.22 -17.40
N GLY A 55 -1.01 12.87 -16.35
CA GLY A 55 -2.01 13.94 -16.50
C GLY A 55 -3.46 13.48 -16.75
N ALA A 56 -3.74 12.19 -16.97
CA ALA A 56 -5.09 11.67 -17.22
C ALA A 56 -6.08 11.75 -16.02
N GLY A 57 -5.68 12.36 -14.90
CA GLY A 57 -6.54 12.46 -13.70
C GLY A 57 -6.61 11.19 -12.85
N LYS A 58 -5.65 10.27 -12.97
CA LYS A 58 -5.59 9.02 -12.16
C LYS A 58 -5.67 9.29 -10.66
N SER A 59 -4.88 10.24 -10.15
CA SER A 59 -4.94 10.62 -8.73
C SER A 59 -6.32 11.13 -8.31
N THR A 60 -6.97 11.93 -9.18
CA THR A 60 -8.31 12.47 -8.93
C THR A 60 -9.35 11.37 -8.80
N ILE A 61 -9.36 10.39 -9.71
CA ILE A 61 -10.32 9.26 -9.63
C ILE A 61 -9.99 8.35 -8.44
N THR A 62 -8.71 8.09 -8.16
CA THR A 62 -8.29 7.32 -6.97
C THR A 62 -8.80 7.97 -5.69
N SER A 63 -8.62 9.29 -5.53
CA SER A 63 -9.09 10.04 -4.36
C SER A 63 -10.61 9.96 -4.21
N LYS A 64 -11.37 10.16 -5.31
CA LYS A 64 -12.84 10.06 -5.30
C LYS A 64 -13.33 8.65 -4.96
N LEU A 65 -12.70 7.62 -5.50
CA LEU A 65 -13.04 6.22 -5.19
C LEU A 65 -12.73 5.90 -3.72
N ALA A 66 -11.57 6.33 -3.22
CA ALA A 66 -11.21 6.17 -1.82
C ALA A 66 -12.26 6.82 -0.91
N ALA A 67 -12.58 8.09 -1.15
CA ALA A 67 -13.61 8.82 -0.39
C ALA A 67 -14.98 8.12 -0.43
N HIS A 68 -15.41 7.65 -1.60
CA HIS A 68 -16.68 6.94 -1.76
C HIS A 68 -16.73 5.66 -0.91
N TYR A 69 -15.71 4.82 -0.99
CA TYR A 69 -15.68 3.57 -0.22
C TYR A 69 -15.42 3.80 1.28
N ARG A 70 -14.70 4.87 1.65
CA ARG A 70 -14.58 5.30 3.04
C ARG A 70 -15.92 5.74 3.62
N ALA A 71 -16.72 6.50 2.88
CA ALA A 71 -18.09 6.85 3.27
C ALA A 71 -18.98 5.61 3.44
N ALA A 72 -18.70 4.53 2.71
CA ALA A 72 -19.35 3.22 2.87
C ALA A 72 -18.73 2.33 3.97
N GLY A 73 -17.85 2.89 4.83
CA GLY A 73 -17.22 2.18 5.95
C GLY A 73 -16.15 1.15 5.55
N LYS A 74 -15.70 1.13 4.29
CA LYS A 74 -14.68 0.18 3.80
C LYS A 74 -13.28 0.69 4.10
N ARG A 75 -12.33 -0.19 4.36
CA ARG A 75 -10.90 0.15 4.49
C ARG A 75 -10.24 0.26 3.12
N ILE A 76 -9.30 1.18 2.95
CA ILE A 76 -8.70 1.49 1.64
C ILE A 76 -7.17 1.41 1.66
N GLY A 77 -6.62 0.46 0.91
CA GLY A 77 -5.19 0.36 0.65
C GLY A 77 -4.86 0.91 -0.74
N ILE A 78 -3.89 1.82 -0.83
CA ILE A 78 -3.44 2.44 -2.08
C ILE A 78 -1.96 2.15 -2.26
N ILE A 79 -1.62 1.40 -3.32
CA ILE A 79 -0.25 1.22 -3.79
C ILE A 79 -0.07 2.10 -5.02
N ALA A 80 0.72 3.16 -4.88
CA ALA A 80 1.08 4.07 -5.97
C ALA A 80 2.39 3.58 -6.61
N VAL A 81 2.38 3.38 -7.93
CA VAL A 81 3.52 2.86 -8.69
C VAL A 81 4.02 3.94 -9.64
N ASP A 82 5.29 4.33 -9.51
CA ASP A 82 5.94 5.30 -10.40
C ASP A 82 7.13 4.64 -11.13
N PRO A 83 7.11 4.53 -12.48
CA PRO A 83 8.14 3.80 -13.21
C PRO A 83 9.55 4.41 -13.11
N THR A 84 9.73 5.70 -12.79
CA THR A 84 11.01 6.32 -12.32
C THR A 84 10.86 7.84 -12.22
N SER A 85 11.09 8.43 -11.04
CA SER A 85 11.56 9.82 -10.91
C SER A 85 12.17 10.10 -9.52
N PRO A 86 13.39 10.67 -9.41
CA PRO A 86 13.90 11.31 -8.19
C PRO A 86 13.18 12.65 -7.89
N PHE A 87 12.16 13.00 -8.67
CA PHE A 87 11.58 14.33 -8.78
C PHE A 87 10.04 14.28 -8.78
N SER A 88 9.44 13.55 -7.84
CA SER A 88 8.03 13.75 -7.46
C SER A 88 7.87 14.13 -5.98
N GLY A 89 8.88 14.81 -5.43
CA GLY A 89 8.71 15.69 -4.27
C GLY A 89 7.64 16.78 -4.44
N GLY A 90 6.98 16.86 -5.61
CA GLY A 90 5.86 17.78 -5.88
C GLY A 90 4.54 17.15 -6.34
N ALA A 91 4.49 15.91 -6.85
CA ALA A 91 3.22 15.34 -7.37
C ALA A 91 2.44 14.57 -6.29
N LEU A 92 3.11 13.75 -5.48
CA LEU A 92 2.51 13.13 -4.29
C LEU A 92 2.42 14.12 -3.11
N LEU A 93 3.33 15.08 -3.01
CA LEU A 93 3.21 16.19 -2.05
C LEU A 93 2.11 17.18 -2.46
N GLY A 94 1.96 17.48 -3.76
CA GLY A 94 0.88 18.31 -4.29
C GLY A 94 -0.49 17.63 -4.22
N ASP A 95 -0.55 16.31 -4.39
CA ASP A 95 -1.76 15.52 -4.15
C ASP A 95 -2.04 15.31 -2.66
N ARG A 96 -1.03 15.26 -1.78
CA ARG A 96 -1.22 15.27 -0.30
C ARG A 96 -1.92 16.53 0.20
N VAL A 97 -1.68 17.68 -0.43
CA VAL A 97 -2.37 18.95 -0.11
C VAL A 97 -3.86 18.91 -0.53
N ARG A 98 -4.27 17.96 -1.39
CA ARG A 98 -5.67 17.75 -1.80
C ARG A 98 -6.29 16.44 -1.26
N MET A 99 -5.49 15.56 -0.66
CA MET A 99 -5.89 14.29 -0.05
C MET A 99 -5.72 14.29 1.48
N THR A 100 -5.60 15.47 2.10
CA THR A 100 -5.29 15.61 3.54
C THR A 100 -6.31 14.90 4.43
N ASP A 101 -7.59 14.91 4.06
CA ASP A 101 -8.64 14.18 4.79
C ASP A 101 -8.54 12.65 4.66
N VAL A 102 -7.94 12.16 3.57
CA VAL A 102 -7.76 10.72 3.28
C VAL A 102 -6.43 10.21 3.87
N ASP A 103 -5.37 11.03 3.92
CA ASP A 103 -4.07 10.68 4.53
C ASP A 103 -4.13 10.69 6.07
N LEU A 104 -5.05 11.44 6.67
CA LEU A 104 -5.32 11.47 8.11
C LEU A 104 -6.31 10.39 8.58
N ASP A 105 -6.97 9.69 7.67
CA ASP A 105 -7.88 8.60 8.02
C ASP A 105 -7.09 7.32 8.35
N ASP A 106 -7.15 6.90 9.62
CA ASP A 106 -6.48 5.70 10.11
C ASP A 106 -6.90 4.42 9.38
N GLN A 107 -8.04 4.42 8.69
CA GLN A 107 -8.54 3.32 7.86
C GLN A 107 -8.09 3.40 6.39
N VAL A 108 -7.16 4.32 6.08
CA VAL A 108 -6.51 4.43 4.77
C VAL A 108 -5.01 4.16 4.90
N PHE A 109 -4.47 3.29 4.06
CA PHE A 109 -3.05 2.99 3.98
C PHE A 109 -2.52 3.35 2.60
N ILE A 110 -1.48 4.19 2.53
CA ILE A 110 -0.89 4.64 1.27
C ILE A 110 0.59 4.28 1.26
N ARG A 111 1.06 3.67 0.17
CA ARG A 111 2.47 3.36 -0.06
C ARG A 111 2.85 3.62 -1.52
N SER A 112 3.94 4.33 -1.71
CA SER A 112 4.57 4.50 -3.03
C SER A 112 5.67 3.46 -3.26
N MET A 113 5.78 2.95 -4.48
CA MET A 113 6.79 1.99 -4.93
C MET A 113 7.45 2.47 -6.24
N ALA A 114 8.74 2.17 -6.40
CA ALA A 114 9.54 2.60 -7.55
C ALA A 114 10.12 1.40 -8.33
N SER A 115 10.22 1.49 -9.65
CA SER A 115 10.58 0.34 -10.51
C SER A 115 12.03 -0.14 -10.43
N ARG A 116 12.95 0.69 -9.89
CA ARG A 116 14.40 0.46 -9.89
C ARG A 116 14.94 -0.16 -11.19
N GLY A 117 14.40 0.26 -12.34
CA GLY A 117 14.86 -0.19 -13.66
C GLY A 117 14.30 -1.54 -14.14
N SER A 118 13.38 -2.17 -13.40
CA SER A 118 12.72 -3.41 -13.84
C SER A 118 11.22 -3.20 -14.05
N LEU A 119 10.79 -3.12 -15.32
CA LEU A 119 9.37 -3.03 -15.67
C LEU A 119 8.58 -4.27 -15.21
N GLY A 120 9.18 -5.47 -15.34
CA GLY A 120 8.56 -6.73 -14.92
C GLY A 120 8.59 -6.96 -13.41
N GLY A 121 9.71 -6.62 -12.75
CA GLY A 121 9.86 -6.79 -11.30
C GLY A 121 8.91 -5.89 -10.53
N LEU A 122 8.71 -4.64 -10.97
CA LEU A 122 7.77 -3.71 -10.35
C LEU A 122 6.32 -4.23 -10.34
N SER A 123 5.85 -4.78 -11.46
CA SER A 123 4.50 -5.36 -11.55
C SER A 123 4.33 -6.50 -10.54
N ARG A 124 5.30 -7.41 -10.45
CA ARG A 124 5.29 -8.50 -9.48
C ARG A 124 5.32 -7.98 -8.03
N ARG A 125 6.23 -7.08 -7.69
CA ARG A 125 6.34 -6.53 -6.32
C ARG A 125 5.09 -5.75 -5.93
N THR A 126 4.45 -5.08 -6.88
CA THR A 126 3.17 -4.39 -6.65
C THR A 126 2.08 -5.39 -6.26
N MET A 127 1.96 -6.51 -6.97
CA MET A 127 0.99 -7.55 -6.64
C MET A 127 1.27 -8.16 -5.26
N GLU A 128 2.54 -8.47 -4.97
CA GLU A 128 2.96 -9.00 -3.66
C GLU A 128 2.67 -8.00 -2.51
N ALA A 129 2.82 -6.69 -2.74
CA ALA A 129 2.44 -5.67 -1.78
C ALA A 129 0.92 -5.57 -1.57
N VAL A 130 0.14 -5.74 -2.65
CA VAL A 130 -1.33 -5.83 -2.57
C VAL A 130 -1.77 -7.07 -1.79
N ASP A 131 -1.09 -8.21 -1.97
CA ASP A 131 -1.36 -9.44 -1.22
C ASP A 131 -1.11 -9.25 0.29
N ILE A 132 -0.04 -8.53 0.66
CA ILE A 132 0.23 -8.18 2.06
C ILE A 132 -0.93 -7.37 2.67
N LEU A 133 -1.43 -6.37 1.94
CA LEU A 133 -2.55 -5.54 2.42
C LEU A 133 -3.85 -6.33 2.54
N ASP A 134 -4.12 -7.21 1.57
CA ASP A 134 -5.27 -8.12 1.58
C ASP A 134 -5.22 -9.06 2.80
N ALA A 135 -4.06 -9.69 3.02
CA ALA A 135 -3.85 -10.62 4.13
C ALA A 135 -3.87 -9.96 5.52
N ALA A 136 -3.36 -8.74 5.64
CA ALA A 136 -3.42 -7.97 6.89
C ALA A 136 -4.87 -7.65 7.29
N GLY A 137 -5.75 -7.48 6.29
CA GLY A 137 -7.21 -7.39 6.44
C GLY A 137 -7.73 -6.09 7.06
N SER A 138 -7.11 -5.62 8.14
CA SER A 138 -7.36 -4.32 8.77
C SER A 138 -6.03 -3.64 9.06
N TRP A 139 -6.02 -2.31 9.16
CA TRP A 139 -4.90 -1.61 9.77
C TRP A 139 -5.42 -0.63 10.81
N ARG A 140 -4.70 -0.55 11.92
CA ARG A 140 -5.04 0.30 13.07
C ARG A 140 -3.83 1.18 13.33
N SER A 141 -4.05 2.47 13.54
CA SER A 141 -3.07 3.29 14.24
C SER A 141 -2.95 2.77 15.68
N PRO A 142 -1.76 2.80 16.31
CA PRO A 142 -1.66 2.45 17.72
C PRO A 142 -2.69 3.28 18.47
N MET A 143 -3.58 2.63 19.22
CA MET A 143 -4.54 3.34 20.08
C MET A 143 -3.75 4.39 20.86
N CYS A 144 -4.08 5.67 20.69
CA CYS A 144 -3.78 6.65 21.71
C CYS A 144 -4.50 6.14 22.95
N SER A 145 -3.74 5.51 23.85
CA SER A 145 -4.20 5.19 25.19
C SER A 145 -4.56 6.52 25.85
N SER A 146 -5.87 6.78 25.94
CA SER A 146 -6.49 7.76 26.84
C SER A 146 -6.15 7.43 28.28
#